data_AF-A0A7C4GG39-F1
#
_entry.id   AF-A0A7C4GG39-F1
#
_cell.length_a   1.000
_cell.length_b   1.000
_cell.length_c   1.000
_cell.angle_alpha   90.00
_cell.angle_beta   90.00
_cell.angle_gamma   90.00
#
_symmetry.space_group_name_H-M   'P 1'
#
loop_
_entity.id
_entity.type
_entity.pdbx_description
1 polymer ?
#
loop_
_entity_poly.entity_id
_entity_poly.type
_entity_poly.pdbx_seq_one_letter_code
_entity_poly.pdbx_strand_id
1 'polypeptide(L)'
;MASTPFFCAAARRVGVAVFVCLVLTEVAAAGTVEVNGRAFAWDKFGCFVLPAETLRLAVRTAGQTSGWVVGSGLLLEDSADHCRWVAPELPGVYPIALVDSGRAVTVNVFVMIPADSMKNGQVRGFTIGRYPKTSPFPRLGPPRGFIEVTKENAGTPVSPRYVLGDFVPYKGQGLPQVLALHEDLPLKLELLTDLLQEKGIRCDRLKVMCGFRTVARQRSYGAGHQSAHMYGGAADVYVDSDGNGTMDDLNHDGASDSKDARLLLSCVDELEQRHPELVGGGGWYRRTRRRGPFIHTDVRGEHTRWHQ
;
A
#
# COMPACT_ATOMS: atom_id res chain seq x y z
N MET A 1 -4.12 -72.62 -19.73
CA MET A 1 -3.96 -71.65 -20.83
C MET A 1 -4.93 -70.51 -20.59
N ALA A 2 -4.45 -69.28 -20.80
CA ALA A 2 -5.23 -68.04 -20.89
C ALA A 2 -5.98 -67.58 -19.63
N SER A 3 -5.23 -66.83 -18.82
CA SER A 3 -5.67 -65.65 -18.06
C SER A 3 -6.66 -64.78 -18.85
N THR A 4 -7.79 -64.45 -18.24
CA THR A 4 -8.76 -63.42 -18.67
C THR A 4 -9.06 -62.50 -17.48
N PRO A 5 -9.31 -61.20 -17.70
CA PRO A 5 -8.96 -60.15 -16.75
C PRO A 5 -10.13 -59.74 -15.85
N PHE A 6 -9.82 -59.43 -14.58
CA PHE A 6 -10.71 -58.64 -13.74
C PHE A 6 -10.43 -57.15 -13.95
N PHE A 7 -11.48 -56.43 -14.31
CA PHE A 7 -11.55 -54.97 -14.34
C PHE A 7 -11.13 -54.39 -12.99
N CYS A 8 -10.07 -53.58 -12.96
CA CYS A 8 -9.77 -52.69 -11.85
C CYS A 8 -10.08 -51.26 -12.31
N ALA A 9 -11.13 -50.67 -11.75
CA ALA A 9 -11.59 -49.34 -12.07
C ALA A 9 -10.54 -48.29 -11.63
N ALA A 10 -10.00 -47.55 -12.59
CA ALA A 10 -9.16 -46.39 -12.32
C ALA A 10 -10.05 -45.22 -11.85
N ALA A 11 -10.18 -45.06 -10.53
CA ALA A 11 -10.74 -43.84 -9.96
C ALA A 11 -9.75 -42.68 -10.15
N ARG A 12 -10.02 -41.81 -11.13
CA ARG A 12 -9.35 -40.51 -11.26
C ARG A 12 -9.66 -39.68 -10.02
N ARG A 13 -8.63 -39.39 -9.20
CA ARG A 13 -8.71 -38.35 -8.17
C ARG A 13 -8.78 -36.99 -8.87
N VAL A 14 -9.98 -36.42 -8.95
CA VAL A 14 -10.17 -35.00 -9.24
C VAL A 14 -9.75 -34.25 -7.99
N GLY A 15 -8.64 -33.52 -8.06
CA GLY A 15 -8.27 -32.57 -7.02
C GLY A 15 -9.28 -31.43 -7.01
N VAL A 16 -10.11 -31.37 -5.98
CA VAL A 16 -10.96 -30.22 -5.71
C VAL A 16 -10.06 -29.11 -5.19
N ALA A 17 -9.81 -28.10 -6.03
CA ALA A 17 -9.25 -26.84 -5.57
C ALA A 17 -10.29 -26.17 -4.67
N VAL A 18 -10.02 -26.14 -3.36
CA VAL A 18 -10.81 -25.37 -2.40
C VAL A 18 -10.52 -23.90 -2.67
N PHE A 19 -11.40 -23.24 -3.43
CA PHE A 19 -11.49 -21.79 -3.45
C PHE A 19 -11.97 -21.37 -2.06
N VAL A 20 -11.07 -20.80 -1.26
CA VAL A 20 -11.45 -20.11 -0.03
C VAL A 20 -12.21 -18.86 -0.45
N CYS A 21 -13.53 -18.97 -0.45
CA CYS A 21 -14.43 -17.85 -0.58
C CYS A 21 -14.40 -17.09 0.75
N LEU A 22 -13.81 -15.90 0.74
CA LEU A 22 -13.83 -15.00 1.89
C LEU A 22 -15.28 -14.57 2.10
N VAL A 23 -15.96 -15.15 3.09
CA VAL A 23 -17.29 -14.70 3.51
C VAL A 23 -17.08 -13.42 4.32
N LEU A 24 -17.06 -12.30 3.62
CA LEU A 24 -17.33 -11.00 4.23
C LEU A 24 -18.80 -11.03 4.66
N THR A 25 -19.05 -10.95 5.96
CA THR A 25 -20.40 -10.75 6.51
C THR A 25 -21.06 -9.58 5.80
N GLU A 26 -22.26 -9.83 5.24
CA GLU A 26 -23.10 -8.87 4.53
C GLU A 26 -23.39 -7.64 5.39
N VAL A 27 -22.58 -6.61 5.20
CA VAL A 27 -23.14 -5.27 5.03
C VAL A 27 -23.35 -5.16 3.53
N ALA A 28 -24.57 -4.90 3.07
CA ALA A 28 -24.81 -4.46 1.71
C ALA A 28 -24.08 -3.12 1.51
N ALA A 29 -22.78 -3.18 1.23
CA ALA A 29 -21.93 -2.02 1.08
C ALA A 29 -22.24 -1.43 -0.29
N ALA A 30 -22.90 -0.28 -0.30
CA ALA A 30 -23.06 0.57 -1.47
C ALA A 30 -21.75 0.65 -2.27
N GLY A 31 -21.82 0.51 -3.59
CA GLY A 31 -20.75 0.65 -4.59
C GLY A 31 -19.31 0.35 -4.16
N THR A 32 -18.91 -0.93 -4.12
CA THR A 32 -17.48 -1.28 -4.06
C THR A 32 -16.85 -1.02 -5.42
N VAL A 33 -15.77 -0.23 -5.45
CA VAL A 33 -15.00 0.06 -6.68
C VAL A 33 -13.92 -0.98 -6.86
N GLU A 34 -13.79 -1.51 -8.07
CA GLU A 34 -12.70 -2.40 -8.43
C GLU A 34 -11.74 -1.70 -9.38
N VAL A 35 -10.44 -1.77 -9.07
CA VAL A 35 -9.36 -1.31 -9.94
C VAL A 35 -8.42 -2.49 -10.18
N ASN A 36 -8.22 -2.86 -11.44
CA ASN A 36 -7.34 -3.97 -11.86
C ASN A 36 -7.57 -5.30 -11.12
N GLY A 37 -8.83 -5.66 -10.82
CA GLY A 37 -9.13 -6.90 -10.09
C GLY A 37 -9.26 -6.72 -8.57
N ARG A 38 -8.86 -5.57 -8.03
CA ARG A 38 -8.82 -5.31 -6.58
C ARG A 38 -9.97 -4.42 -6.14
N ALA A 39 -10.73 -4.91 -5.17
CA ALA A 39 -11.85 -4.20 -4.58
C ALA A 39 -11.40 -3.19 -3.51
N PHE A 40 -12.02 -2.01 -3.53
CA PHE A 40 -11.83 -0.92 -2.58
C PHE A 40 -13.18 -0.44 -2.06
N ALA A 41 -13.31 -0.39 -0.73
CA ALA A 41 -14.50 0.11 -0.04
C ALA A 41 -14.32 1.57 0.46
N TRP A 42 -13.39 2.31 -0.16
CA TRP A 42 -13.04 3.68 0.24
C TRP A 42 -13.60 4.72 -0.70
N ASP A 43 -13.94 5.90 -0.17
CA ASP A 43 -14.39 7.05 -0.97
C ASP A 43 -13.24 7.77 -1.69
N LYS A 44 -12.00 7.55 -1.25
CA LYS A 44 -10.81 8.18 -1.85
C LYS A 44 -9.59 7.29 -1.67
N PHE A 45 -8.87 7.05 -2.76
CA PHE A 45 -7.63 6.29 -2.73
C PHE A 45 -6.76 6.57 -3.95
N GLY A 46 -5.50 6.13 -3.89
CA GLY A 46 -4.52 6.31 -4.95
C GLY A 46 -4.23 5.04 -5.73
N CYS A 47 -3.98 5.18 -7.03
CA CYS A 47 -3.43 4.11 -7.87
C CYS A 47 -2.21 4.63 -8.63
N PHE A 48 -1.27 3.74 -8.95
CA PHE A 48 0.00 4.11 -9.56
C PHE A 48 0.16 3.42 -10.91
N VAL A 49 0.36 4.20 -11.97
CA VAL A 49 0.48 3.68 -13.34
C VAL A 49 1.60 4.39 -14.08
N LEU A 50 2.11 3.75 -15.13
CA LEU A 50 3.00 4.39 -16.10
C LEU A 50 2.19 5.18 -17.15
N PRO A 51 2.85 6.10 -17.89
CA PRO A 51 2.26 6.74 -19.06
C PRO A 51 1.67 5.70 -20.04
N ALA A 52 0.51 6.01 -20.61
CA ALA A 52 -0.25 5.15 -21.54
C ALA A 52 -0.68 3.78 -20.99
N GLU A 53 -0.44 3.47 -19.70
CA GLU A 53 -0.92 2.24 -19.08
C GLU A 53 -2.44 2.28 -18.94
N THR A 54 -3.08 1.10 -19.08
CA THR A 54 -4.53 0.96 -18.98
C THR A 54 -4.93 0.48 -17.59
N LEU A 55 -5.78 1.24 -16.91
CA LEU A 55 -6.51 0.81 -15.72
C LEU A 55 -7.82 0.15 -16.13
N ARG A 56 -8.11 -1.01 -15.53
CA ARG A 56 -9.45 -1.63 -15.59
C ARG A 56 -10.24 -1.16 -14.38
N LEU A 57 -11.40 -0.60 -14.63
CA LEU A 57 -12.30 -0.04 -13.63
C LEU A 57 -13.62 -0.81 -13.67
N ALA A 58 -14.14 -1.21 -12.51
CA ALA A 58 -15.46 -1.82 -12.42
C ALA A 58 -16.23 -1.39 -11.17
N VAL A 59 -17.55 -1.52 -11.23
CA VAL A 59 -18.47 -1.23 -10.12
C VAL A 59 -19.30 -2.47 -9.81
N ARG A 60 -19.08 -3.07 -8.64
CA ARG A 60 -19.71 -4.37 -8.28
C ARG A 60 -21.19 -4.30 -7.94
N THR A 61 -21.68 -3.11 -7.62
CA THR A 61 -23.10 -2.87 -7.29
C THR A 61 -23.52 -1.55 -7.93
N ALA A 62 -23.65 -1.54 -9.26
CA ALA A 62 -24.16 -0.37 -9.97
C ALA A 62 -25.62 -0.11 -9.53
N GLY A 63 -25.89 1.03 -8.91
CA GLY A 63 -27.26 1.57 -8.91
C GLY A 63 -27.74 1.78 -10.35
N GLN A 64 -29.03 2.09 -10.54
CA GLN A 64 -29.59 2.35 -11.88
C GLN A 64 -28.89 3.51 -12.63
N THR A 65 -28.08 4.32 -11.93
CA THR A 65 -27.31 5.44 -12.47
C THR A 65 -25.92 5.51 -11.84
N SER A 66 -24.99 4.65 -12.28
CA SER A 66 -23.56 4.78 -11.97
C SER A 66 -22.79 5.26 -13.20
N GLY A 67 -21.88 6.23 -13.04
CA GLY A 67 -21.10 6.77 -14.14
C GLY A 67 -19.70 7.22 -13.73
N TRP A 68 -18.74 7.00 -14.63
CA TRP A 68 -17.36 7.45 -14.46
C TRP A 68 -17.17 8.84 -15.08
N VAL A 69 -16.53 9.74 -14.33
CA VAL A 69 -16.20 11.09 -14.76
C VAL A 69 -14.69 11.23 -14.76
N VAL A 70 -14.13 11.58 -15.92
CA VAL A 70 -12.69 11.78 -16.11
C VAL A 70 -12.43 13.18 -16.68
N GLY A 71 -11.46 13.90 -16.11
CA GLY A 71 -11.01 15.19 -16.64
C GLY A 71 -9.88 15.07 -17.66
N SER A 72 -9.27 13.89 -17.79
CA SER A 72 -8.10 13.61 -18.62
C SER A 72 -7.92 12.10 -18.81
N GLY A 73 -7.09 11.72 -19.79
CA GLY A 73 -6.96 10.33 -20.23
C GLY A 73 -8.13 9.92 -21.13
N LEU A 74 -8.12 8.67 -21.57
CA LEU A 74 -9.15 8.12 -22.45
C LEU A 74 -9.95 7.06 -21.70
N LEU A 75 -11.22 7.35 -21.42
CA LEU A 75 -12.16 6.38 -20.89
C LEU A 75 -12.82 5.61 -22.05
N LEU A 76 -12.75 4.29 -22.00
CA LEU A 76 -13.35 3.36 -22.94
C LEU A 76 -14.35 2.50 -22.17
N GLU A 77 -15.63 2.61 -22.50
CA GLU A 77 -16.67 1.77 -21.91
C GLU A 77 -16.64 0.39 -22.58
N ASP A 78 -16.41 -0.66 -21.80
CA ASP A 78 -16.47 -2.04 -22.29
C ASP A 78 -17.87 -2.64 -22.06
N SER A 79 -18.50 -2.31 -20.92
CA SER A 79 -19.88 -2.64 -20.56
C SER A 79 -20.43 -1.59 -19.57
N ALA A 80 -21.70 -1.75 -19.14
CA ALA A 80 -22.34 -0.82 -18.21
C ALA A 80 -21.61 -0.70 -16.84
N ASP A 81 -20.90 -1.75 -16.44
CA ASP A 81 -20.23 -1.89 -15.14
C ASP A 81 -18.71 -1.98 -15.25
N HIS A 82 -18.14 -2.07 -16.47
CA HIS A 82 -16.70 -2.17 -16.71
C HIS A 82 -16.23 -1.11 -17.72
N CYS A 83 -15.16 -0.42 -17.35
CA CYS A 83 -14.48 0.52 -18.23
C CYS A 83 -12.97 0.29 -18.20
N ARG A 84 -12.31 0.69 -19.28
CA ARG A 84 -10.86 0.86 -19.34
C ARG A 84 -10.54 2.33 -19.38
N TRP A 85 -9.61 2.77 -18.55
CA TRP A 85 -9.07 4.12 -18.62
C TRP A 85 -7.61 4.07 -19.01
N VAL A 86 -7.24 4.78 -20.08
CA VAL A 86 -5.86 4.88 -20.56
C VAL A 86 -5.23 6.15 -20.00
N ALA A 87 -4.11 5.98 -19.31
CA ALA A 87 -3.36 7.06 -18.68
C ALA A 87 -2.81 8.06 -19.71
N PRO A 88 -2.84 9.37 -19.39
CA PRO A 88 -2.10 10.38 -20.15
C PRO A 88 -0.59 10.06 -20.26
N GLU A 89 0.03 10.61 -21.30
CA GLU A 89 1.49 10.50 -21.51
C GLU A 89 2.31 11.30 -20.48
N LEU A 90 1.73 12.39 -19.97
CA LEU A 90 2.40 13.27 -19.02
C LEU A 90 2.27 12.72 -17.59
N PRO A 91 3.38 12.60 -16.84
CA PRO A 91 3.33 12.29 -15.42
C PRO A 91 2.56 13.37 -14.63
N GLY A 92 1.79 12.95 -13.63
CA GLY A 92 0.93 13.84 -12.85
C GLY A 92 -0.13 13.09 -12.06
N VAL A 93 -1.06 13.84 -11.47
CA VAL A 93 -2.23 13.30 -10.76
C VAL A 93 -3.47 13.53 -11.62
N TYR A 94 -4.21 12.45 -11.88
CA TYR A 94 -5.40 12.45 -12.71
C TYR A 94 -6.54 11.79 -11.94
N PRO A 95 -7.39 12.58 -11.26
CA PRO A 95 -8.55 12.05 -10.55
C PRO A 95 -9.58 11.48 -11.52
N ILE A 96 -10.08 10.29 -11.18
CA ILE A 96 -11.23 9.65 -11.81
C ILE A 96 -12.32 9.57 -10.74
N ALA A 97 -13.48 10.13 -11.01
CA ALA A 97 -14.61 10.08 -10.08
C ALA A 97 -15.63 9.03 -10.55
N LEU A 98 -16.08 8.18 -9.64
CA LEU A 98 -17.30 7.40 -9.80
C LEU A 98 -18.42 8.12 -9.04
N VAL A 99 -19.52 8.38 -9.73
CA VAL A 99 -20.75 8.87 -9.12
C VAL A 99 -21.77 7.73 -9.12
N ASP A 100 -22.23 7.32 -7.94
CA ASP A 100 -23.26 6.29 -7.77
C ASP A 100 -24.26 6.73 -6.69
N SER A 101 -25.50 6.98 -7.11
CA SER A 101 -26.65 7.13 -6.21
C SER A 101 -26.43 8.12 -5.04
N GLY A 102 -25.70 9.21 -5.27
CA GLY A 102 -25.37 10.25 -4.28
C GLY A 102 -24.05 10.05 -3.53
N ARG A 103 -23.35 8.93 -3.74
CA ARG A 103 -21.97 8.68 -3.29
C ARG A 103 -20.99 9.05 -4.41
N ALA A 104 -19.88 9.67 -4.04
CA ALA A 104 -18.76 9.94 -4.93
C ALA A 104 -17.52 9.21 -4.43
N VAL A 105 -16.93 8.35 -5.28
CA VAL A 105 -15.64 7.71 -5.03
C VAL A 105 -14.60 8.37 -5.94
N THR A 106 -13.47 8.77 -5.39
CA THR A 106 -12.37 9.38 -6.14
C THR A 106 -11.16 8.46 -6.17
N VAL A 107 -10.78 8.04 -7.38
CA VAL A 107 -9.52 7.34 -7.64
C VAL A 107 -8.49 8.36 -8.11
N ASN A 108 -7.53 8.70 -7.25
CA ASN A 108 -6.40 9.57 -7.60
C ASN A 108 -5.36 8.75 -8.36
N VAL A 109 -5.37 8.83 -9.69
CA VAL A 109 -4.40 8.10 -10.50
C VAL A 109 -3.12 8.90 -10.63
N PHE A 110 -2.04 8.38 -10.04
CA PHE A 110 -0.70 8.93 -10.15
C PHE A 110 0.00 8.32 -11.37
N VAL A 111 0.06 9.07 -12.46
CA VAL A 111 0.87 8.72 -13.63
C VAL A 111 2.32 9.03 -13.29
N MET A 112 3.12 7.98 -13.17
CA MET A 112 4.48 8.02 -12.69
C MET A 112 5.46 8.47 -13.77
N ILE A 113 6.59 9.01 -13.34
CA ILE A 113 7.79 9.17 -14.16
C ILE A 113 8.40 7.76 -14.34
N PRO A 114 8.52 7.25 -15.57
CA PRO A 114 9.11 5.94 -15.83
C PRO A 114 10.53 5.80 -15.26
N ALA A 115 10.87 4.64 -14.70
CA ALA A 115 12.18 4.42 -14.10
C ALA A 115 13.33 4.40 -15.12
N ASP A 116 13.04 4.09 -16.39
CA ASP A 116 14.00 4.16 -17.50
C ASP A 116 14.39 5.60 -17.87
N SER A 117 13.60 6.60 -17.42
CA SER A 117 13.95 8.01 -17.53
C SER A 117 15.08 8.42 -16.57
N MET A 118 15.47 7.54 -15.63
CA MET A 118 16.50 7.81 -14.65
C MET A 118 17.87 7.95 -15.32
N LYS A 119 18.56 9.07 -15.05
CA LYS A 119 19.91 9.34 -15.56
C LYS A 119 20.86 9.52 -14.40
N ASN A 120 21.99 8.80 -14.42
CA ASN A 120 23.02 8.88 -13.36
C ASN A 120 22.49 8.69 -11.92
N GLY A 121 21.44 7.87 -11.74
CA GLY A 121 20.82 7.64 -10.43
C GLY A 121 19.92 8.79 -9.96
N GLN A 122 19.47 9.66 -10.87
CA GLN A 122 18.58 10.78 -10.58
C GLN A 122 17.31 10.72 -11.44
N VAL A 123 16.21 11.20 -10.87
CA VAL A 123 14.92 11.40 -11.55
C VAL A 123 14.54 12.86 -11.35
N ARG A 124 14.31 13.63 -12.43
CA ARG A 124 14.05 15.08 -12.37
C ARG A 124 15.08 15.86 -11.53
N GLY A 125 16.36 15.44 -11.57
CA GLY A 125 17.44 16.04 -10.77
C GLY A 125 17.47 15.63 -9.29
N PHE A 126 16.48 14.86 -8.82
CA PHE A 126 16.43 14.34 -7.46
C PHE A 126 17.23 13.03 -7.34
N THR A 127 18.16 12.96 -6.38
CA THR A 127 19.04 11.79 -6.20
C THR A 127 18.31 10.60 -5.61
N ILE A 128 18.05 9.59 -6.44
CA ILE A 128 17.51 8.29 -6.03
C ILE A 128 18.64 7.31 -5.65
N GLY A 129 19.74 7.32 -6.40
CA GLY A 129 20.78 6.30 -6.33
C GLY A 129 20.50 5.11 -7.24
N ARG A 130 21.29 4.03 -7.10
CA ARG A 130 21.22 2.86 -7.99
C ARG A 130 20.69 1.64 -7.26
N TYR A 131 19.55 1.12 -7.74
CA TYR A 131 18.99 -0.14 -7.27
C TYR A 131 19.94 -1.31 -7.57
N PRO A 132 19.90 -2.36 -6.74
CA PRO A 132 20.52 -3.64 -7.10
C PRO A 132 19.81 -4.24 -8.31
N LYS A 133 20.49 -5.12 -9.06
CA LYS A 133 19.90 -5.78 -10.24
C LYS A 133 18.69 -6.63 -9.88
N THR A 134 18.73 -7.27 -8.72
CA THR A 134 17.65 -8.08 -8.18
C THR A 134 17.23 -7.53 -6.83
N SER A 135 15.94 -7.66 -6.52
CA SER A 135 15.45 -7.38 -5.17
C SER A 135 15.66 -8.60 -4.28
N PRO A 136 16.01 -8.42 -2.99
CA PRO A 136 16.05 -9.53 -2.04
C PRO A 136 14.66 -9.93 -1.54
N PHE A 137 13.59 -9.24 -1.96
CA PHE A 137 12.24 -9.42 -1.40
C PHE A 137 11.31 -10.14 -2.39
N PRO A 138 10.48 -11.10 -1.92
CA PRO A 138 9.55 -11.83 -2.78
C PRO A 138 8.53 -10.95 -3.53
N ARG A 139 8.00 -9.91 -2.88
CA ARG A 139 6.92 -9.06 -3.45
C ARG A 139 7.34 -7.65 -3.84
N LEU A 140 8.57 -7.25 -3.53
CA LEU A 140 9.06 -5.91 -3.86
C LEU A 140 10.15 -6.01 -4.91
N GLY A 141 10.04 -5.25 -5.99
CA GLY A 141 11.06 -5.09 -7.02
C GLY A 141 11.48 -3.62 -7.15
N PRO A 142 12.60 -3.30 -7.83
CA PRO A 142 12.92 -1.92 -8.18
C PRO A 142 11.68 -1.21 -8.77
N PRO A 143 11.36 0.02 -8.35
CA PRO A 143 10.14 0.71 -8.79
C PRO A 143 10.09 0.83 -10.31
N ARG A 144 8.92 0.52 -10.90
CA ARG A 144 8.65 0.72 -12.34
C ARG A 144 8.67 2.20 -12.73
N GLY A 145 8.35 3.07 -11.79
CA GLY A 145 8.37 4.51 -11.94
C GLY A 145 8.37 5.21 -10.57
N PHE A 146 8.37 6.53 -10.61
CA PHE A 146 8.38 7.38 -9.43
C PHE A 146 7.36 8.50 -9.54
N ILE A 147 6.91 9.01 -8.40
CA ILE A 147 5.97 10.12 -8.31
C ILE A 147 6.77 11.36 -7.91
N GLU A 148 6.67 12.43 -8.71
CA GLU A 148 7.14 13.75 -8.29
C GLU A 148 6.11 14.36 -7.35
N VAL A 149 6.55 14.64 -6.12
CA VAL A 149 5.75 15.28 -5.08
C VAL A 149 6.05 16.77 -5.12
N THR A 150 5.06 17.56 -5.46
CA THR A 150 5.10 19.03 -5.52
C THR A 150 4.24 19.62 -4.41
N LYS A 151 4.28 20.94 -4.22
CA LYS A 151 3.43 21.60 -3.21
C LYS A 151 1.94 21.39 -3.50
N GLU A 152 1.60 21.31 -4.78
CA GLU A 152 0.25 21.20 -5.30
C GLU A 152 -0.34 19.80 -5.08
N ASN A 153 0.48 18.75 -5.16
CA ASN A 153 -0.01 17.36 -5.07
C ASN A 153 0.36 16.64 -3.76
N ALA A 154 1.16 17.24 -2.88
CA ALA A 154 1.55 16.62 -1.61
C ALA A 154 0.33 16.26 -0.72
N GLY A 155 -0.75 17.03 -0.83
CA GLY A 155 -2.01 16.80 -0.11
C GLY A 155 -2.95 15.78 -0.77
N THR A 156 -2.59 15.20 -1.92
CA THR A 156 -3.47 14.27 -2.63
C THR A 156 -3.63 12.96 -1.83
N PRO A 157 -4.86 12.51 -1.53
CA PRO A 157 -5.11 11.26 -0.83
C PRO A 157 -4.58 10.04 -1.61
N VAL A 158 -3.83 9.17 -0.92
CA VAL A 158 -3.47 7.82 -1.40
C VAL A 158 -4.35 6.74 -0.76
N SER A 159 -5.03 7.08 0.33
CA SER A 159 -5.97 6.26 1.10
C SER A 159 -6.79 7.19 2.02
N PRO A 160 -7.84 6.72 2.74
CA PRO A 160 -8.67 7.59 3.58
C PRO A 160 -7.92 8.47 4.58
N ARG A 161 -6.90 7.92 5.26
CA ARG A 161 -6.13 8.57 6.33
C ARG A 161 -4.80 9.14 5.85
N TYR A 162 -4.28 8.70 4.70
CA TYR A 162 -2.94 9.11 4.23
C TYR A 162 -2.95 9.88 2.90
N VAL A 163 -2.07 10.87 2.81
CA VAL A 163 -1.79 11.66 1.61
C VAL A 163 -0.40 11.34 1.06
N LEU A 164 -0.13 11.67 -0.20
CA LEU A 164 1.15 11.42 -0.88
C LEU A 164 2.35 11.96 -0.08
N GLY A 165 2.21 13.18 0.47
CA GLY A 165 3.23 13.87 1.24
C GLY A 165 3.68 13.14 2.51
N ASP A 166 2.88 12.21 3.03
CA ASP A 166 3.23 11.44 4.23
C ASP A 166 4.43 10.53 4.03
N PHE A 167 4.66 10.11 2.77
CA PHE A 167 5.64 9.10 2.39
C PHE A 167 6.92 9.68 1.76
N VAL A 168 7.07 11.01 1.71
CA VAL A 168 8.26 11.64 1.12
C VAL A 168 9.54 11.20 1.83
N PRO A 169 10.67 11.09 1.11
CA PRO A 169 11.91 10.66 1.71
C PRO A 169 12.42 11.67 2.74
N TYR A 170 12.48 12.97 2.44
CA TYR A 170 13.07 13.94 3.36
C TYR A 170 12.00 14.87 3.93
N LYS A 171 11.45 14.50 5.10
CA LYS A 171 10.58 15.39 5.86
C LYS A 171 11.34 16.67 6.26
N GLY A 172 10.69 17.82 6.07
CA GLY A 172 11.28 19.13 6.36
C GLY A 172 12.24 19.67 5.29
N GLN A 173 12.57 18.91 4.24
CA GLN A 173 13.20 19.47 3.04
C GLN A 173 12.14 20.03 2.08
N GLY A 174 12.55 21.01 1.26
CA GLY A 174 11.70 21.61 0.24
C GLY A 174 11.22 20.60 -0.81
N LEU A 175 10.12 20.95 -1.47
CA LEU A 175 9.58 20.28 -2.65
C LEU A 175 10.09 20.98 -3.92
N PRO A 176 10.22 20.29 -5.06
CA PRO A 176 9.77 18.91 -5.31
C PRO A 176 10.68 17.83 -4.72
N GLN A 177 10.09 16.69 -4.38
CA GLN A 177 10.80 15.44 -4.07
C GLN A 177 10.27 14.31 -4.94
N VAL A 178 10.97 13.18 -4.98
CA VAL A 178 10.54 12.01 -5.75
C VAL A 178 10.44 10.79 -4.85
N LEU A 179 9.33 10.03 -4.97
CA LEU A 179 9.11 8.81 -4.20
C LEU A 179 8.58 7.65 -5.04
N ALA A 180 8.73 6.44 -4.51
CA ALA A 180 7.95 5.28 -4.93
C ALA A 180 7.07 4.83 -3.75
N LEU A 181 5.87 4.34 -4.04
CA LEU A 181 4.92 3.86 -3.05
C LEU A 181 4.26 2.58 -3.56
N HIS A 182 4.28 1.54 -2.74
CA HIS A 182 3.59 0.28 -3.03
C HIS A 182 2.15 0.38 -2.51
N GLU A 183 1.17 -0.01 -3.31
CA GLU A 183 -0.27 0.08 -3.01
C GLU A 183 -0.69 -0.69 -1.75
N ASP A 184 -0.04 -1.82 -1.46
CA ASP A 184 -0.30 -2.60 -0.25
C ASP A 184 0.12 -1.89 1.05
N LEU A 185 1.07 -0.95 1.00
CA LEU A 185 1.55 -0.30 2.21
C LEU A 185 0.46 0.61 2.83
N PRO A 186 -0.16 1.58 2.11
CA PRO A 186 -1.29 2.33 2.64
C PRO A 186 -2.43 1.43 3.12
N LEU A 187 -2.80 0.38 2.37
CA LEU A 187 -3.84 -0.56 2.82
C LEU A 187 -3.49 -1.21 4.16
N LYS A 188 -2.27 -1.70 4.32
CA LYS A 188 -1.82 -2.29 5.58
C LYS A 188 -1.92 -1.31 6.74
N LEU A 189 -1.59 -0.03 6.53
CA LEU A 189 -1.66 0.99 7.57
C LEU A 189 -3.12 1.37 7.94
N GLU A 190 -4.02 1.40 6.96
CA GLU A 190 -5.46 1.59 7.19
C GLU A 190 -6.03 0.45 8.03
N LEU A 191 -5.80 -0.81 7.61
CA LEU A 191 -6.30 -1.99 8.32
C LEU A 191 -5.66 -2.15 9.71
N LEU A 192 -4.39 -1.77 9.88
CA LEU A 192 -3.76 -1.76 11.20
C LEU A 192 -4.43 -0.74 12.13
N THR A 193 -4.80 0.43 11.61
CA THR A 193 -5.54 1.43 12.39
C THR A 193 -6.92 0.90 12.80
N ASP A 194 -7.64 0.26 11.87
CA ASP A 194 -8.95 -0.34 12.16
C ASP A 194 -8.84 -1.47 13.21
N LEU A 195 -7.79 -2.32 13.11
CA LEU A 195 -7.52 -3.36 14.11
C LEU A 195 -7.19 -2.77 15.49
N LEU A 196 -6.40 -1.69 15.56
CA LEU A 196 -6.13 -1.03 16.84
C LEU A 196 -7.42 -0.51 17.49
N GLN A 197 -8.31 0.10 16.69
CA GLN A 197 -9.62 0.57 17.15
C GLN A 197 -10.52 -0.57 17.62
N GLU A 198 -10.55 -1.71 16.89
CA GLU A 198 -11.26 -2.94 17.30
C GLU A 198 -10.78 -3.44 18.68
N LYS A 199 -9.49 -3.30 18.97
CA LYS A 199 -8.88 -3.68 20.24
C LYS A 199 -9.04 -2.63 21.36
N GLY A 200 -9.79 -1.56 21.10
CA GLY A 200 -10.04 -0.48 22.07
C GLY A 200 -8.86 0.48 22.24
N ILE A 201 -7.85 0.42 21.37
CA ILE A 201 -6.72 1.35 21.37
C ILE A 201 -7.15 2.58 20.57
N ARG A 202 -7.14 3.74 21.22
CA ARG A 202 -7.41 5.01 20.55
C ARG A 202 -6.32 5.25 19.51
N CYS A 203 -6.70 5.30 18.24
CA CYS A 203 -5.81 5.64 17.14
C CYS A 203 -6.66 6.15 15.98
N ASP A 204 -6.60 7.45 15.67
CA ASP A 204 -7.30 7.99 14.49
C ASP A 204 -6.54 7.66 13.20
N ARG A 205 -5.20 7.60 13.32
CA ARG A 205 -4.25 7.31 12.25
C ARG A 205 -2.86 7.08 12.84
N LEU A 206 -2.11 6.11 12.30
CA LEU A 206 -0.68 5.98 12.59
C LEU A 206 0.13 7.14 12.02
N LYS A 207 1.00 7.74 12.82
CA LYS A 207 1.98 8.72 12.32
C LYS A 207 3.05 8.01 11.53
N VAL A 208 3.23 8.42 10.28
CA VAL A 208 4.35 7.96 9.44
C VAL A 208 5.57 8.78 9.82
N MET A 209 6.54 8.20 10.50
CA MET A 209 7.82 8.84 10.75
C MET A 209 8.68 8.86 9.49
N CYS A 210 8.72 7.72 8.78
CA CYS A 210 9.47 7.56 7.55
C CYS A 210 8.73 6.63 6.58
N GLY A 211 8.43 7.10 5.37
CA GLY A 211 7.94 6.28 4.26
C GLY A 211 9.08 5.88 3.34
N PHE A 212 9.03 6.30 2.08
CA PHE A 212 10.05 5.97 1.07
C PHE A 212 11.46 6.44 1.49
N ARG A 213 12.50 5.69 1.10
CA ARG A 213 13.89 6.12 1.22
C ARG A 213 14.59 5.93 -0.10
N THR A 214 15.31 6.95 -0.57
CA THR A 214 16.15 6.78 -1.75
C THR A 214 17.26 5.76 -1.46
N VAL A 215 17.73 5.04 -2.48
CA VAL A 215 18.86 4.13 -2.37
C VAL A 215 20.11 4.85 -1.86
N ALA A 216 20.34 6.08 -2.34
CA ALA A 216 21.44 6.93 -1.88
C ALA A 216 21.35 7.23 -0.37
N ARG A 217 20.15 7.55 0.13
CA ARG A 217 19.92 7.78 1.56
C ARG A 217 20.10 6.50 2.37
N GLN A 218 19.53 5.38 1.93
CA GLN A 218 19.63 4.15 2.68
C GLN A 218 21.09 3.68 2.81
N ARG A 219 21.91 3.89 1.78
CA ARG A 219 23.34 3.59 1.81
C ARG A 219 24.10 4.41 2.86
N SER A 220 23.72 5.67 3.11
CA SER A 220 24.40 6.48 4.13
C SER A 220 24.14 5.99 5.57
N TYR A 221 23.12 5.15 5.78
CA TYR A 221 22.88 4.47 7.06
C TYR A 221 23.65 3.15 7.23
N GLY A 222 24.51 2.76 6.29
CA GLY A 222 25.30 1.53 6.35
C GLY A 222 24.50 0.24 6.15
N ALA A 223 23.17 0.33 6.03
CA ALA A 223 22.25 -0.81 5.93
C ALA A 223 21.84 -1.16 4.48
N GLY A 224 22.66 -0.77 3.49
CA GLY A 224 22.69 -1.30 2.13
C GLY A 224 21.34 -1.60 1.44
N HIS A 225 21.38 -2.56 0.50
CA HIS A 225 20.33 -2.93 -0.44
C HIS A 225 19.15 -3.71 0.16
N GLN A 226 19.01 -3.75 1.48
CA GLN A 226 18.14 -4.68 2.22
C GLN A 226 16.96 -4.01 2.92
N SER A 227 16.53 -2.83 2.44
CA SER A 227 15.44 -2.07 3.08
C SER A 227 14.23 -1.97 2.17
N ALA A 228 13.08 -2.47 2.64
CA ALA A 228 11.81 -2.37 1.93
C ALA A 228 11.36 -0.90 1.70
N HIS A 229 11.89 0.06 2.49
CA HIS A 229 11.68 1.50 2.25
C HIS A 229 12.18 1.95 0.87
N MET A 230 13.23 1.32 0.35
CA MET A 230 13.78 1.65 -0.97
C MET A 230 12.82 1.29 -2.10
N TYR A 231 11.88 0.37 -1.85
CA TYR A 231 10.96 -0.13 -2.85
C TYR A 231 9.54 0.44 -2.68
N GLY A 232 9.37 1.42 -1.77
CA GLY A 232 8.07 2.03 -1.47
C GLY A 232 7.15 1.15 -0.63
N GLY A 233 7.63 0.01 -0.14
CA GLY A 233 6.82 -0.99 0.55
C GLY A 233 6.93 -0.98 2.07
N ALA A 234 7.56 0.03 2.69
CA ALA A 234 7.74 0.09 4.14
C ALA A 234 7.47 1.45 4.74
N ALA A 235 7.04 1.44 6.01
CA ALA A 235 6.92 2.62 6.83
C ALA A 235 7.42 2.37 8.26
N ASP A 236 8.04 3.39 8.84
CA ASP A 236 8.28 3.48 10.28
C ASP A 236 7.13 4.30 10.87
N VAL A 237 6.38 3.73 11.81
CA VAL A 237 5.12 4.28 12.32
C VAL A 237 4.97 4.16 13.83
N TYR A 238 4.13 5.03 14.40
CA TYR A 238 3.72 5.00 15.80
C TYR A 238 2.31 5.58 15.98
N VAL A 239 1.65 5.24 17.09
CA VAL A 239 0.37 5.83 17.51
C VAL A 239 0.67 7.11 18.30
N ASP A 240 0.04 8.22 17.96
CA ASP A 240 0.22 9.54 18.60
C ASP A 240 -1.10 10.28 18.45
N SER A 241 -2.04 9.88 19.30
CA SER A 241 -3.42 10.35 19.31
C SER A 241 -3.58 11.64 20.11
N ASP A 242 -2.64 11.93 21.02
CA ASP A 242 -2.61 13.20 21.75
C ASP A 242 -1.84 14.31 21.00
N GLY A 243 -1.08 13.95 19.95
CA GLY A 243 -0.38 14.89 19.08
C GLY A 243 0.91 15.46 19.66
N ASN A 244 1.47 14.84 20.70
CA ASN A 244 2.69 15.29 21.37
C ASN A 244 3.97 14.90 20.59
N GLY A 245 3.85 14.10 19.53
CA GLY A 245 4.97 13.70 18.66
C GLY A 245 5.83 12.55 19.18
N THR A 246 5.40 11.86 20.24
CA THR A 246 5.93 10.58 20.70
C THR A 246 4.84 9.51 20.66
N MET A 247 5.22 8.23 20.73
CA MET A 247 4.25 7.14 20.81
C MET A 247 3.42 7.24 22.09
N ASP A 248 2.12 7.02 22.00
CA ASP A 248 1.23 6.92 23.15
C ASP A 248 1.60 5.70 24.03
N ASP A 249 1.26 5.76 25.32
CA ASP A 249 1.28 4.61 26.25
C ASP A 249 0.09 3.68 25.92
N LEU A 250 0.36 2.64 25.14
CA LEU A 250 -0.65 1.73 24.60
C LEU A 250 -1.01 0.62 25.59
N ASN A 251 -0.12 0.30 26.54
CA ASN A 251 -0.36 -0.74 27.54
C ASN A 251 -0.87 -0.18 28.88
N HIS A 252 -0.98 1.14 29.01
CA HIS A 252 -1.45 1.87 30.17
C HIS A 252 -0.60 1.65 31.44
N ASP A 253 0.72 1.48 31.28
CA ASP A 253 1.65 1.31 32.40
C ASP A 253 2.30 2.62 32.89
N GLY A 254 1.95 3.74 32.26
CA GLY A 254 2.44 5.08 32.58
C GLY A 254 3.73 5.46 31.86
N ALA A 255 4.25 4.63 30.94
CA ALA A 255 5.45 4.90 30.17
C ALA A 255 5.20 4.79 28.66
N SER A 256 5.94 5.60 27.88
CA SER A 256 6.04 5.49 26.42
C SER A 256 7.38 4.85 26.07
N ASP A 257 7.39 3.53 25.89
CA ASP A 257 8.61 2.73 25.73
C ASP A 257 8.50 1.55 24.73
N SER A 258 9.46 0.62 24.81
CA SER A 258 9.51 -0.55 23.93
C SER A 258 8.34 -1.52 24.10
N LYS A 259 7.65 -1.52 25.24
CA LYS A 259 6.48 -2.37 25.48
C LYS A 259 5.32 -1.94 24.60
N ASP A 260 5.12 -0.64 24.41
CA ASP A 260 4.11 -0.09 23.48
C ASP A 260 4.43 -0.47 22.05
N ALA A 261 5.69 -0.32 21.64
CA ALA A 261 6.12 -0.71 20.30
C ALA A 261 5.99 -2.22 20.06
N ARG A 262 6.20 -3.06 21.09
CA ARG A 262 5.94 -4.51 21.01
C ARG A 262 4.45 -4.82 20.89
N LEU A 263 3.61 -4.12 21.64
CA LEU A 263 2.15 -4.27 21.56
C LEU A 263 1.67 -3.91 20.15
N LEU A 264 2.12 -2.77 19.60
CA LEU A 264 1.81 -2.38 18.23
C LEU A 264 2.32 -3.40 17.21
N LEU A 265 3.53 -3.94 17.38
CA LEU A 265 4.05 -4.98 16.49
C LEU A 265 3.23 -6.28 16.57
N SER A 266 2.73 -6.66 17.75
CA SER A 266 1.85 -7.83 17.88
C SER A 266 0.52 -7.65 17.13
N CYS A 267 0.03 -6.41 17.01
CA CYS A 267 -1.12 -6.11 16.16
C CYS A 267 -0.78 -6.27 14.67
N VAL A 268 0.46 -6.00 14.25
CA VAL A 268 0.92 -6.33 12.88
C VAL A 268 0.91 -7.84 12.66
N ASP A 269 1.36 -8.63 13.63
CA ASP A 269 1.33 -10.10 13.54
C ASP A 269 -0.11 -10.63 13.38
N GLU A 270 -1.04 -10.12 14.19
CA GLU A 270 -2.46 -10.47 14.10
C GLU A 270 -3.06 -10.03 12.76
N LEU A 271 -2.73 -8.83 12.29
CA LEU A 271 -3.19 -8.33 10.99
C LEU A 271 -2.71 -9.23 9.85
N GLU A 272 -1.44 -9.64 9.83
CA GLU A 272 -0.87 -10.49 8.78
C GLU A 272 -1.45 -11.91 8.80
N GLN A 273 -1.95 -12.39 9.95
CA GLN A 273 -2.70 -13.66 10.02
C GLN A 273 -4.09 -13.51 9.37
N ARG A 274 -4.75 -12.36 9.55
CA ARG A 274 -6.04 -12.06 8.91
C ARG A 274 -5.88 -11.73 7.42
N HIS A 275 -4.74 -11.17 7.03
CA HIS A 275 -4.41 -10.71 5.68
C HIS A 275 -3.03 -11.22 5.22
N PRO A 276 -2.88 -12.52 4.90
CA PRO A 276 -1.60 -13.10 4.48
C PRO A 276 -1.01 -12.46 3.22
N GLU A 277 -1.84 -11.81 2.41
CA GLU A 277 -1.41 -11.03 1.24
C GLU A 277 -0.62 -9.77 1.60
N LEU A 278 -0.72 -9.26 2.84
CA LEU A 278 0.00 -8.09 3.33
C LEU A 278 1.23 -8.43 4.18
N VAL A 279 1.63 -9.71 4.20
CA VAL A 279 2.75 -10.20 5.00
C VAL A 279 4.06 -9.48 4.66
N GLY A 280 4.83 -9.13 5.69
CA GLY A 280 6.15 -8.56 5.50
C GLY A 280 7.01 -8.54 6.76
N GLY A 281 8.03 -7.70 6.70
CA GLY A 281 8.94 -7.44 7.80
C GLY A 281 8.31 -6.52 8.84
N GLY A 282 8.67 -6.76 10.10
CA GLY A 282 8.25 -5.94 11.22
C GLY A 282 9.35 -5.86 12.27
N GLY A 283 9.52 -4.70 12.90
CA GLY A 283 10.47 -4.59 14.01
C GLY A 283 10.15 -3.44 14.92
N TRP A 284 10.39 -3.61 16.22
CA TRP A 284 10.17 -2.55 17.19
C TRP A 284 11.50 -1.90 17.59
N TYR A 285 11.44 -0.60 17.87
CA TYR A 285 12.61 0.19 18.22
C TYR A 285 12.35 0.93 19.52
N ARG A 286 13.28 0.81 20.47
CA ARG A 286 13.19 1.55 21.74
C ARG A 286 13.35 3.06 21.54
N ARG A 287 12.84 3.79 22.53
CA ARG A 287 13.09 5.23 22.68
C ARG A 287 14.57 5.55 22.72
N THR A 288 14.95 6.67 22.10
CA THR A 288 16.30 7.24 22.20
C THR A 288 16.21 8.71 22.65
N ARG A 289 17.36 9.38 22.84
CA ARG A 289 17.37 10.83 23.10
C ARG A 289 16.80 11.68 21.96
N ARG A 290 16.73 11.14 20.73
CA ARG A 290 16.32 11.89 19.52
C ARG A 290 14.90 11.58 19.04
N ARG A 291 14.30 10.48 19.49
CA ARG A 291 12.99 10.01 19.01
C ARG A 291 12.32 9.06 20.01
N GLY A 292 11.00 9.07 20.03
CA GLY A 292 10.15 8.11 20.74
C GLY A 292 10.32 6.66 20.23
N PRO A 293 9.69 5.68 20.90
CA PRO A 293 9.61 4.33 20.37
C PRO A 293 8.69 4.29 19.14
N PHE A 294 8.90 3.32 18.26
CA PHE A 294 8.13 3.15 17.02
C PHE A 294 8.29 1.72 16.50
N ILE A 295 7.49 1.37 15.50
CA ILE A 295 7.67 0.13 14.74
C ILE A 295 8.05 0.41 13.30
N HIS A 296 8.80 -0.51 12.71
CA HIS A 296 8.87 -0.71 11.28
C HIS A 296 7.80 -1.74 10.88
N THR A 297 7.14 -1.50 9.74
CA THR A 297 6.29 -2.49 9.06
C THR A 297 6.44 -2.35 7.55
N ASP A 298 6.39 -3.47 6.83
CA ASP A 298 6.46 -3.49 5.37
C ASP A 298 5.61 -4.60 4.74
N VAL A 299 5.59 -4.66 3.40
CA VAL A 299 4.84 -5.63 2.59
C VAL A 299 5.78 -6.47 1.71
N ARG A 300 6.98 -6.80 2.20
CA ARG A 300 8.02 -7.51 1.42
C ARG A 300 7.61 -8.90 0.92
N GLY A 301 6.53 -9.47 1.45
CA GLY A 301 6.02 -10.79 1.09
C GLY A 301 6.64 -11.94 1.86
N GLU A 302 7.40 -11.65 2.92
CA GLU A 302 8.00 -12.63 3.81
C GLU A 302 7.95 -12.12 5.24
N HIS A 303 7.47 -12.97 6.16
CA HIS A 303 7.40 -12.67 7.56
C HIS A 303 8.81 -12.63 8.17
N THR A 304 9.25 -11.46 8.62
CA THR A 304 10.54 -11.27 9.31
C THR A 304 10.34 -10.40 10.54
N ARG A 305 11.00 -10.73 11.66
CA ARG A 305 10.92 -9.93 12.91
C ARG A 305 12.30 -9.59 13.45
N TRP A 306 12.47 -8.36 13.92
CA TRP A 306 13.69 -7.88 14.56
C TRP A 306 13.40 -6.80 15.61
N HIS A 307 14.42 -6.38 16.35
CA HIS A 307 14.29 -5.33 17.34
C HIS A 307 15.61 -4.59 17.60
N GLN A 308 15.53 -3.36 18.12
CA GLN A 308 16.68 -2.51 18.48
C GLN A 308 16.45 -1.63 19.72
#